data_AF-A0A087V0B9-F1
#
_entry.id   AF-A0A087V0B9-F1
#
_cell.length_a   1.000
_cell.length_b   1.000
_cell.length_c   1.000
_cell.angle_alpha   90.00
_cell.angle_beta   90.00
_cell.angle_gamma   90.00
#
_symmetry.space_group_name_H-M   'P 1'
#
loop_
_entity.id
_entity.type
_entity.pdbx_description
1 polymer ?
#
loop_
_entity_poly.entity_id
_entity_poly.type
_entity_poly.pdbx_seq_one_letter_code
_entity_poly.pdbx_strand_id
1 'polypeptide(L)'
;MSTPSGRQVRSISQLKNEFQDVDTFFLDETSDDLSIADEKTLLYSPNRWKPPESKSAVSTRRSEIPVRKTEIKTSRLHLDWIHGYNGGELIVLDNGELVYAVGAAVVLYRRTDDSQRQYLDHTEDVCSLCVHPSGRMMASGQIS
;
A
#
# COMPACT_ATOMS: atom_id res chain seq x y z
N MET A 1 30.42 -17.56 9.73
CA MET A 1 30.94 -18.10 11.00
C MET A 1 29.90 -19.05 11.57
N SER A 2 30.22 -20.34 11.70
CA SER A 2 29.31 -21.35 12.27
C SER A 2 29.70 -21.64 13.72
N THR A 3 28.72 -21.79 14.60
CA THR A 3 28.93 -22.22 16.00
C THR A 3 28.97 -23.75 16.11
N PRO A 4 29.48 -24.31 17.22
CA PRO A 4 29.82 -25.74 17.35
C PRO A 4 28.61 -26.70 17.37
N SER A 5 27.37 -26.18 17.37
CA SER A 5 26.14 -26.98 17.40
C SER A 5 25.51 -27.20 16.02
N GLY A 6 26.20 -26.84 14.94
CA GLY A 6 25.70 -27.06 13.57
C GLY A 6 24.49 -26.21 13.18
N ARG A 7 24.01 -25.32 14.08
CA ARG A 7 22.87 -24.45 13.81
C ARG A 7 23.37 -23.19 13.10
N GLN A 8 23.16 -23.16 11.79
CA GLN A 8 23.57 -22.06 10.92
C GLN A 8 22.76 -20.79 11.30
N VAL A 9 23.41 -19.82 11.95
CA VAL A 9 22.82 -18.49 12.17
C VAL A 9 22.97 -17.73 10.87
N ARG A 10 21.87 -17.57 10.13
CA ARG A 10 21.83 -16.75 8.92
C ARG A 10 21.57 -15.30 9.32
N SER A 11 22.28 -14.38 8.66
CA SER A 11 22.00 -12.94 8.78
C SER A 11 20.59 -12.67 8.28
N ILE A 12 19.82 -11.87 9.01
CA ILE A 12 18.44 -11.46 8.62
C ILE A 12 18.44 -10.78 7.24
N SER A 13 19.58 -10.20 6.82
CA SER A 13 19.74 -9.57 5.50
C SER A 13 19.91 -10.54 4.33
N GLN A 14 19.97 -11.87 4.56
CA GLN A 14 20.11 -12.90 3.51
C GLN A 14 18.80 -13.64 3.20
N LEU A 15 17.68 -13.30 3.83
CA LEU A 15 16.37 -13.76 3.36
C LEU A 15 15.95 -12.87 2.18
N LYS A 16 15.84 -13.46 0.99
CA LYS A 16 15.15 -12.83 -0.14
C LYS A 16 13.75 -12.46 0.33
N ASN A 17 13.45 -11.19 0.58
CA ASN A 17 12.11 -10.63 0.45
C ASN A 17 10.90 -11.41 1.02
N GLU A 18 11.11 -12.35 1.95
CA GLU A 18 10.14 -13.41 2.28
C GLU A 18 9.03 -12.88 3.21
N PHE A 19 9.14 -11.60 3.59
CA PHE A 19 8.22 -10.87 4.45
C PHE A 19 7.71 -9.59 3.80
N GLN A 20 7.90 -9.39 2.48
CA GLN A 20 7.24 -8.27 1.79
C GLN A 20 5.72 -8.40 1.80
N ASP A 21 5.22 -9.61 2.01
CA ASP A 21 3.80 -9.90 2.00
C ASP A 21 3.13 -9.70 3.37
N VAL A 22 3.88 -9.32 4.40
CA VAL A 22 3.35 -9.15 5.77
C VAL A 22 3.49 -7.70 6.21
N ASP A 23 2.36 -7.08 6.49
CA ASP A 23 2.31 -5.73 7.04
C ASP A 23 1.95 -5.79 8.53
N THR A 24 2.49 -4.83 9.29
CA THR A 24 2.13 -4.63 10.70
C THR A 24 1.74 -3.16 10.88
N PHE A 25 0.52 -2.92 11.36
CA PHE A 25 0.00 -1.57 11.55
C PHE A 25 -0.57 -1.39 12.97
N PHE A 26 -0.57 -0.14 13.43
CA PHE A 26 -1.08 0.24 14.75
C PHE A 26 -2.59 0.46 14.70
N LEU A 27 -3.27 0.08 15.78
CA LEU A 27 -4.73 0.19 15.92
C LEU A 27 -5.17 1.50 16.60
N ASP A 28 -4.22 2.22 17.21
CA ASP A 28 -4.46 3.48 17.93
C ASP A 28 -4.60 4.65 16.95
N GLU A 29 -5.58 5.52 17.20
CA GLU A 29 -5.71 6.79 16.50
C GLU A 29 -4.71 7.80 17.08
N THR A 30 -3.45 7.75 16.62
CA THR A 30 -2.60 8.95 16.73
C THR A 30 -3.17 9.97 15.77
N SER A 31 -4.11 10.77 16.28
CA SER A 31 -4.55 12.03 15.70
C SER A 31 -3.45 13.07 15.87
N ASP A 32 -2.31 12.84 15.21
CA ASP A 32 -1.32 13.86 14.94
C ASP A 32 -1.13 13.89 13.43
N ASP A 33 -1.51 15.03 12.84
CA ASP A 33 -1.30 15.41 11.45
C ASP A 33 0.12 15.04 10.99
N LEU A 34 0.25 13.89 10.32
CA LEU A 34 1.23 13.72 9.27
C LEU A 34 0.45 13.65 7.97
N SER A 35 0.19 14.85 7.44
CA SER A 35 -0.04 15.02 6.02
C SER A 35 0.99 14.17 5.27
N ILE A 36 0.56 13.10 4.64
CA ILE A 36 1.28 12.51 3.50
C ILE A 36 1.09 13.50 2.34
N ALA A 37 1.72 14.66 2.50
CA ALA A 37 2.06 15.58 1.45
C ALA A 37 3.54 15.32 1.17
N ASP A 38 3.81 14.83 -0.04
CA ASP A 38 5.06 15.11 -0.76
C ASP A 38 6.40 14.50 -0.29
N GLU A 39 6.50 13.18 0.00
CA GLU A 39 7.85 12.56 0.16
C GLU A 39 8.19 11.29 -0.64
N LYS A 40 7.33 10.78 -1.54
CA LYS A 40 7.72 9.69 -2.47
C LYS A 40 8.05 10.14 -3.91
N THR A 41 8.26 11.44 -4.15
CA THR A 41 8.63 11.96 -5.48
C THR A 41 10.08 12.48 -5.58
N LEU A 42 10.92 12.33 -4.55
CA LEU A 42 12.27 12.92 -4.56
C LEU A 42 13.44 11.96 -4.85
N LEU A 43 13.23 10.73 -5.31
CA LEU A 43 14.34 9.89 -5.79
C LEU A 43 14.00 9.09 -7.06
N TYR A 44 13.54 9.77 -8.10
CA TYR A 44 13.77 9.32 -9.47
C TYR A 44 13.74 10.53 -10.41
N SER A 45 14.92 10.99 -10.82
CA SER A 45 15.06 11.94 -11.92
C SER A 45 15.40 11.15 -13.19
N PRO A 46 14.43 10.71 -14.01
CA PRO A 46 14.75 10.26 -15.34
C PRO A 46 14.99 11.54 -16.13
N ASN A 47 16.24 11.80 -16.53
CA ASN A 47 16.64 12.62 -17.70
C ASN A 47 17.96 13.35 -17.43
N ARG A 48 19.07 12.62 -17.59
CA ARG A 48 20.34 13.22 -18.02
C ARG A 48 20.97 12.37 -19.11
N TRP A 49 20.29 12.29 -20.24
CA TRP A 49 20.93 11.91 -21.49
C TRP A 49 20.31 12.70 -22.64
N LYS A 50 21.15 13.45 -23.38
CA LYS A 50 20.78 14.07 -24.65
C LYS A 50 21.65 13.44 -25.74
N PRO A 51 21.08 12.81 -26.78
CA PRO A 51 21.87 12.40 -27.93
C PRO A 51 22.38 13.64 -28.69
N PRO A 52 23.57 13.56 -29.34
CA PRO A 52 24.06 14.65 -30.17
C PRO A 52 23.21 14.81 -31.44
N GLU A 53 22.93 16.06 -31.79
CA GLU A 53 22.10 16.44 -32.94
C GLU A 53 22.79 16.10 -34.26
N SER A 54 22.15 15.25 -35.08
CA SER A 54 22.44 15.19 -36.52
C SER A 54 21.38 16.01 -37.26
N LYS A 55 21.85 17.02 -38.02
CA LYS A 55 21.01 17.90 -38.81
C LYS A 55 20.51 17.17 -40.06
N SER A 56 19.23 16.82 -40.08
CA SER A 56 18.51 16.56 -41.33
C SER A 56 17.15 17.25 -41.27
N ALA A 57 17.07 18.41 -41.95
CA ALA A 57 15.85 19.18 -42.07
C ALA A 57 14.97 18.57 -43.16
N VAL A 58 13.95 17.80 -42.77
CA VAL A 58 12.84 17.43 -43.67
C VAL A 58 11.60 18.20 -43.24
N SER A 59 11.30 19.24 -44.02
CA SER A 59 10.09 20.05 -43.88
C SER A 59 8.88 19.27 -44.41
N THR A 60 8.12 18.66 -43.51
CA THR A 60 6.78 18.15 -43.83
C THR A 60 5.76 19.06 -43.17
N ARG A 61 5.05 19.89 -43.96
CA ARG A 61 3.91 20.67 -43.48
C ARG A 61 2.83 19.69 -43.03
N ARG A 62 2.63 19.58 -41.71
CA ARG A 62 1.59 18.75 -41.09
C ARG A 62 0.33 19.60 -40.98
N SER A 63 -0.75 19.20 -41.64
CA SER A 63 -2.07 19.79 -41.43
C SER A 63 -2.51 19.49 -39.98
N GLU A 64 -2.72 20.55 -39.20
CA GLU A 64 -3.13 20.46 -37.81
C GLU A 64 -4.61 20.09 -37.71
N ILE A 65 -4.88 18.86 -37.27
CA ILE A 65 -6.24 18.44 -36.87
C ILE A 65 -6.55 19.17 -35.55
N PRO A 66 -7.70 19.85 -35.38
CA PRO A 66 -8.01 20.53 -34.13
C PRO A 66 -8.24 19.48 -33.03
N VAL A 67 -7.23 19.28 -32.20
CA VAL A 67 -7.29 18.42 -31.03
C VAL A 67 -8.20 19.11 -30.01
N ARG A 68 -9.40 18.57 -29.80
CA ARG A 68 -10.25 18.99 -28.68
C ARG A 68 -9.47 18.73 -27.40
N LYS A 69 -9.10 19.80 -26.70
CA LYS A 69 -8.39 19.74 -25.43
C LYS A 69 -9.40 19.29 -24.36
N THR A 70 -9.45 17.99 -24.11
CA THR A 70 -10.28 17.44 -23.03
C THR A 70 -9.66 17.88 -21.71
N GLU A 71 -10.28 18.85 -21.04
CA GLU A 71 -9.86 19.24 -19.69
C GLU A 71 -10.16 18.09 -18.73
N ILE A 72 -9.10 17.38 -18.33
CA ILE A 72 -9.21 16.30 -17.35
C ILE A 72 -9.40 16.96 -15.99
N LYS A 73 -10.61 16.89 -15.43
CA LYS A 73 -10.84 17.26 -14.03
C LYS A 73 -10.10 16.24 -13.16
N THR A 74 -9.03 16.69 -12.50
CA THR A 74 -8.26 15.87 -11.57
C THR A 74 -8.93 15.87 -10.21
N SER A 75 -10.08 15.20 -10.07
CA SER A 75 -10.66 14.90 -8.76
C SER A 75 -10.00 13.66 -8.18
N ARG A 76 -9.56 13.72 -6.91
CA ARG A 76 -9.09 12.54 -6.19
C ARG A 76 -10.31 11.76 -5.70
N LEU A 77 -10.28 10.44 -5.85
CA LEU A 77 -11.28 9.55 -5.25
C LEU A 77 -10.81 9.18 -3.85
N HIS A 78 -11.74 9.17 -2.91
CA HIS A 78 -11.53 8.68 -1.56
C HIS A 78 -12.48 7.50 -1.34
N LEU A 79 -11.97 6.44 -0.70
CA LEU A 79 -12.80 5.29 -0.36
C LEU A 79 -13.67 5.65 0.84
N ASP A 80 -14.99 5.62 0.65
CA ASP A 80 -15.93 5.92 1.73
C ASP A 80 -16.25 4.65 2.55
N TRP A 81 -16.65 3.57 1.87
CA TRP A 81 -17.06 2.35 2.52
C TRP A 81 -16.71 1.08 1.74
N ILE A 82 -16.37 0.01 2.46
CA ILE A 82 -16.24 -1.35 1.94
C ILE A 82 -17.42 -2.18 2.43
N HIS A 83 -18.22 -2.69 1.51
CA HIS A 83 -19.34 -3.58 1.80
C HIS A 83 -18.96 -5.05 1.57
N GLY A 84 -19.45 -5.92 2.44
CA GLY A 84 -19.30 -7.36 2.34
C GLY A 84 -18.26 -7.94 3.30
N TYR A 85 -18.27 -9.27 3.41
CA TYR A 85 -17.36 -10.07 4.22
C TYR A 85 -17.10 -11.37 3.46
N ASN A 86 -15.83 -11.76 3.32
CA ASN A 86 -15.43 -12.93 2.52
C ASN A 86 -15.57 -14.26 3.28
N GLY A 87 -16.03 -14.25 4.53
CA GLY A 87 -16.14 -15.48 5.34
C GLY A 87 -14.83 -15.91 6.01
N GLY A 88 -13.77 -15.11 5.91
CA GLY A 88 -12.43 -15.42 6.41
C GLY A 88 -12.27 -15.24 7.93
N GLU A 89 -11.12 -14.71 8.35
CA GLU A 89 -10.90 -14.40 9.76
C GLU A 89 -11.62 -13.11 10.16
N LEU A 90 -12.31 -13.17 11.30
CA LEU A 90 -12.97 -12.03 11.95
C LEU A 90 -12.47 -11.96 13.38
N ILE A 91 -11.84 -10.85 13.75
CA ILE A 91 -11.30 -10.62 15.09
C ILE A 91 -12.09 -9.50 15.74
N VAL A 92 -12.50 -9.71 16.99
CA VAL A 92 -13.13 -8.68 17.82
C VAL A 92 -12.08 -8.11 18.77
N LEU A 93 -11.83 -6.81 18.69
CA LEU A 93 -10.93 -6.10 19.59
C LEU A 93 -11.61 -5.81 20.93
N ASP A 94 -10.81 -5.58 21.98
CA ASP A 94 -11.31 -5.29 23.33
C ASP A 94 -12.16 -4.01 23.41
N ASN A 95 -11.93 -3.09 22.47
CA ASN A 95 -12.71 -1.86 22.31
C ASN A 95 -14.05 -2.06 21.57
N GLY A 96 -14.36 -3.29 21.14
CA GLY A 96 -15.57 -3.64 20.39
C GLY A 96 -15.50 -3.42 18.87
N GLU A 97 -14.33 -3.11 18.32
CA GLU A 97 -14.12 -3.02 16.87
C GLU A 97 -14.00 -4.41 16.24
N LEU A 98 -14.63 -4.56 15.07
CA LEU A 98 -14.56 -5.76 14.24
C LEU A 98 -13.47 -5.58 13.20
N VAL A 99 -12.52 -6.51 13.14
CA VAL A 99 -11.45 -6.50 12.14
C VAL A 99 -11.57 -7.70 11.22
N TYR A 100 -11.59 -7.46 9.92
CA TYR A 100 -11.70 -8.49 8.89
C TYR A 100 -11.08 -8.05 7.56
N ALA A 101 -10.75 -9.01 6.71
CA ALA A 101 -10.23 -8.76 5.37
C ALA A 101 -11.32 -8.80 4.29
N VAL A 102 -11.17 -7.96 3.26
CA VAL A 102 -11.96 -7.99 2.02
C VAL A 102 -11.03 -7.72 0.83
N GLY A 103 -10.72 -8.77 0.06
CA GLY A 103 -9.72 -8.69 -1.00
C GLY A 103 -8.37 -8.25 -0.44
N ALA A 104 -7.78 -7.21 -1.04
CA ALA A 104 -6.53 -6.58 -0.59
C ALA A 104 -6.71 -5.51 0.52
N ALA A 105 -7.87 -5.42 1.17
CA ALA A 105 -8.12 -4.43 2.23
C ALA A 105 -8.35 -5.09 3.58
N VAL A 106 -7.86 -4.45 4.66
CA VAL A 106 -8.23 -4.79 6.04
C VAL A 106 -9.18 -3.72 6.57
N VAL A 107 -10.33 -4.15 7.04
CA VAL A 107 -11.41 -3.30 7.55
C VAL A 107 -11.43 -3.35 9.07
N LEU A 108 -11.45 -2.18 9.71
CA LEU A 108 -11.73 -2.01 11.13
C LEU A 108 -13.08 -1.29 11.26
N TYR A 109 -14.11 -2.03 11.64
CA TYR A 109 -15.47 -1.51 11.75
C TYR A 109 -15.88 -1.36 13.21
N ARG A 110 -16.20 -0.13 13.62
CA ARG A 110 -16.75 0.17 14.93
C ARG A 110 -18.26 0.33 14.83
N ARG A 111 -18.98 -0.64 15.39
CA ARG A 111 -20.45 -0.66 15.33
C ARG A 111 -21.13 0.44 16.17
N THR A 112 -20.49 0.92 17.23
CA THR A 112 -21.07 1.95 18.11
C THR A 112 -21.23 3.29 17.41
N ASP A 113 -20.22 3.67 16.63
CA ASP A 113 -20.11 4.97 15.98
C ASP A 113 -20.46 4.87 14.48
N ASP A 114 -20.77 3.65 14.02
CA ASP A 114 -20.95 3.28 12.62
C ASP A 114 -19.82 3.80 11.72
N SER A 115 -18.58 3.66 12.20
CA SER A 115 -17.38 4.15 11.53
C SER A 115 -16.52 3.01 11.01
N GLN A 116 -15.87 3.24 9.87
CA GLN A 116 -15.00 2.28 9.21
C GLN A 116 -13.64 2.92 8.94
N ARG A 117 -12.57 2.27 9.41
CA ARG A 117 -11.19 2.55 8.99
C ARG A 117 -10.72 1.43 8.07
N GLN A 118 -9.93 1.77 7.07
CA GLN A 118 -9.43 0.81 6.09
C GLN A 118 -7.91 0.89 5.97
N TYR A 119 -7.26 -0.26 5.92
CA TYR A 119 -5.87 -0.41 5.51
C TYR A 119 -5.84 -0.95 4.07
N LEU A 120 -5.15 -0.24 3.17
CA LEU A 120 -5.22 -0.45 1.71
C LEU A 120 -3.84 -0.66 1.05
N ASP A 121 -2.78 -0.85 1.83
CA ASP A 121 -1.42 -0.93 1.29
C ASP A 121 -1.07 -2.32 0.71
N HIS A 122 -1.88 -3.35 0.99
CA HIS A 122 -1.74 -4.64 0.33
C HIS A 122 -2.07 -4.55 -1.16
N THR A 123 -1.30 -5.27 -1.98
CA THR A 123 -1.46 -5.31 -3.43
C THR A 123 -2.28 -6.51 -3.89
N GLU A 124 -2.29 -7.58 -3.09
CA GLU A 124 -2.95 -8.85 -3.36
C GLU A 124 -3.91 -9.21 -2.21
N ASP A 125 -4.70 -10.27 -2.38
CA ASP A 125 -5.68 -10.69 -1.38
C ASP A 125 -5.03 -11.02 -0.03
N VAL A 126 -5.58 -10.41 1.02
CA VAL A 126 -5.19 -10.69 2.41
C VAL A 126 -5.74 -12.04 2.82
N CYS A 127 -4.84 -12.92 3.25
CA CYS A 127 -5.12 -14.32 3.57
C CYS A 127 -5.10 -14.64 5.07
N SER A 128 -4.49 -13.78 5.90
CA SER A 128 -4.33 -14.02 7.34
C SER A 128 -4.28 -12.72 8.14
N LEU A 129 -4.79 -12.77 9.36
CA LEU A 129 -4.81 -11.65 10.31
C LEU A 129 -4.36 -12.11 11.71
N CYS A 130 -3.63 -11.27 12.42
CA CYS A 130 -3.21 -11.55 13.80
C CYS A 130 -3.17 -10.27 14.63
N VAL A 131 -3.80 -10.25 15.79
CA VAL A 131 -3.71 -9.14 16.75
C VAL A 131 -2.69 -9.47 17.82
N HIS A 132 -1.78 -8.53 18.09
CA HIS A 132 -0.84 -8.67 19.20
C HIS A 132 -1.58 -8.65 20.55
N PRO A 133 -1.19 -9.43 21.57
CA PRO A 133 -1.90 -9.51 22.85
C PRO A 133 -2.08 -8.18 23.61
N SER A 134 -1.30 -7.15 23.27
CA SER A 134 -1.49 -5.80 23.83
C SER A 134 -2.70 -5.06 23.25
N GLY A 135 -3.30 -5.55 22.16
CA GLY A 135 -4.41 -4.91 21.45
C GLY A 135 -4.03 -3.62 20.71
N ARG A 136 -2.73 -3.29 20.60
CA ARG A 136 -2.27 -2.01 20.02
C ARG A 136 -1.81 -2.10 18.56
N MET A 137 -1.57 -3.31 18.07
CA MET A 137 -1.06 -3.55 16.73
C MET A 137 -1.61 -4.86 16.19
N MET A 138 -1.71 -4.91 14.87
CA MET A 138 -2.13 -6.07 14.09
C MET A 138 -1.11 -6.35 12.99
N ALA A 139 -0.95 -7.62 12.64
CA ALA A 139 -0.26 -8.06 11.44
C ALA A 139 -1.25 -8.69 10.44
N SER A 140 -1.03 -8.44 9.15
CA SER A 140 -1.81 -8.99 8.03
C SER A 140 -0.88 -9.54 6.96
N GLY A 141 -1.22 -10.70 6.40
CA GLY A 141 -0.43 -11.37 5.36
C GLY A 141 -1.19 -11.48 4.04
N GLN A 142 -0.55 -11.16 2.92
CA GLN A 142 -1.02 -11.44 1.57
C GLN A 142 -0.31 -12.66 0.97
N ILE A 143 -0.80 -13.17 -0.16
CA ILE A 143 -0.11 -14.19 -0.95
C ILE A 143 0.34 -13.55 -2.27
N SER A 144 1.64 -13.58 -2.54
CA SER A 144 2.24 -13.15 -3.82
C SER A 144 2.52 -14.31 -4.77
#